data_AF-A0A4Q4RS89-F1
#
_entry.id   AF-A0A4Q4RS89-F1
#
_cell.length_a   1.000
_cell.length_b   1.000
_cell.length_c   1.000
_cell.angle_alpha   90.00
_cell.angle_beta   90.00
_cell.angle_gamma   90.00
#
_symmetry.space_group_name_H-M   'P 1'
#
loop_
_entity.id
_entity.type
_entity.pdbx_description
1 polymer ?
#
loop_
_entity_poly.entity_id
_entity_poly.type
_entity_poly.pdbx_seq_one_letter_code
_entity_poly.pdbx_strand_id
1 'polypeptide(L)'
;MLINTSVPTLEDVQAIALVAAYSENGFVLIATALRFAIQIGLPLAVDQLIAKSHARPRVITTDEQNLYRLSRVWHGICNLELFFSLDGGKLPGLTLQMSSRKIRSLLVHPERTAIDIRLLSQVELNIIRTEAYTKIMGRNGDFMIQLSEDQLRTTVDDARVELSLWLDEWTTIAMTEPAPHQRAIALQNLQIQREWAMMTLYLKAVSSSGIENIAIMTDFQRDFIRKAKEAASCHLHYMLQSSLTPTSSPASHTTTSGSAYLSTFRWTLDYVWAKCAVSVLLVLRLAILLRDPVPSVMALLRDAHRVLEELKTVTVGHIAYFQILQTSIEKCEAALREYAAEQNSDQQNSMAGARNGAAEDEFQGYVPSEFVFEWDFPGLNLKHMPLGWQDLFVNIDSLF
;
A
#
# COMPACT_ATOMS: atom_id res chain seq x y z
N MET A 1 1.57 21.34 19.48
CA MET A 1 2.91 21.38 20.12
C MET A 1 3.83 22.20 19.21
N LEU A 2 4.26 23.39 19.62
CA LEU A 2 5.22 24.20 18.86
C LEU A 2 6.63 23.81 19.31
N ILE A 3 7.33 22.99 18.52
CA ILE A 3 8.72 22.62 18.77
C ILE A 3 9.58 23.85 18.43
N ASN A 4 10.03 24.57 19.45
CA ASN A 4 10.87 25.76 19.31
C ASN A 4 12.31 25.44 19.69
N THR A 5 13.05 24.81 18.78
CA THR A 5 14.51 24.64 18.88
C THR A 5 15.21 25.66 17.99
N SER A 6 16.08 26.49 18.57
CA SER A 6 16.80 27.55 17.85
C SER A 6 17.85 27.00 16.87
N VAL A 7 18.42 25.83 17.17
CA VAL A 7 19.27 25.04 16.27
C VAL A 7 18.92 23.56 16.47
N PRO A 8 18.31 22.89 15.48
CA PRO A 8 17.99 21.47 15.59
C PRO A 8 19.24 20.59 15.56
N THR A 9 19.21 19.46 16.25
CA THR A 9 20.23 18.41 16.22
C THR A 9 19.78 17.21 15.36
N LEU A 10 20.69 16.26 15.10
CA LEU A 10 20.33 15.02 14.41
C LEU A 10 19.35 14.20 15.25
N GLU A 11 19.57 14.17 16.56
CA GLU A 11 18.74 13.47 17.53
C GLU A 11 17.32 14.05 17.57
N ASP A 12 17.18 15.38 17.49
CA ASP A 12 15.86 16.03 17.38
C ASP A 12 15.13 15.56 16.12
N VAL A 13 15.82 15.52 14.97
CA VAL A 13 15.26 15.06 13.69
C VAL A 13 14.82 13.60 13.80
N GLN A 14 15.66 12.73 14.34
CA GLN A 14 15.37 11.31 14.50
C GLN A 14 14.21 11.06 15.48
N ALA A 15 14.18 11.78 16.60
CA ALA A 15 13.13 11.68 17.60
C ALA A 15 11.78 12.11 17.02
N ILE A 16 11.72 13.26 16.33
CA ILE A 16 10.47 13.75 15.73
C ILE A 16 10.00 12.80 14.63
N ALA A 17 10.90 12.30 13.76
CA ALA A 17 10.54 11.34 12.72
C ALA A 17 10.02 10.01 13.31
N LEU A 18 10.61 9.54 14.40
CA LEU A 18 10.14 8.35 15.11
C LEU A 18 8.74 8.56 15.67
N VAL A 19 8.49 9.68 16.36
CA VAL A 19 7.16 10.00 16.90
C VAL A 19 6.13 10.18 15.79
N ALA A 20 6.52 10.79 14.67
CA ALA A 20 5.65 10.96 13.50
C ALA A 20 5.11 9.63 12.96
N ALA A 21 5.91 8.56 13.07
CA ALA A 21 5.59 7.25 12.52
C ALA A 21 4.50 6.48 13.31
N TYR A 22 4.16 6.95 14.51
CA TYR A 22 3.17 6.33 15.42
C TYR A 22 2.17 7.36 15.97
N SER A 23 1.91 8.44 15.22
CA SER A 23 1.03 9.52 15.67
C SER A 23 -0.05 9.80 14.63
N GLU A 24 -1.28 10.01 15.10
CA GLU A 24 -2.42 10.47 14.29
C GLU A 24 -2.08 11.75 13.48
N ASN A 25 -1.30 12.66 14.09
CA ASN A 25 -0.85 13.90 13.45
C ASN A 25 0.57 13.78 12.85
N GLY A 26 0.97 12.56 12.47
CA GLY A 26 2.31 12.25 11.98
C GLY A 26 2.79 13.14 10.83
N PHE A 27 1.87 13.58 9.96
CA PHE A 27 2.18 14.49 8.85
C PHE A 27 2.76 15.85 9.27
N VAL A 28 2.30 16.44 10.38
CA VAL A 28 2.82 17.73 10.87
C VAL A 28 4.22 17.52 11.45
N LEU A 29 4.39 16.41 12.17
CA LEU A 29 5.66 16.04 12.79
C LEU A 29 6.71 15.72 11.73
N ILE A 30 6.36 14.94 10.69
CA ILE A 30 7.30 14.63 9.62
C ILE A 30 7.67 15.88 8.81
N ALA A 31 6.73 16.80 8.54
CA ALA A 31 7.04 18.07 7.89
C ALA A 31 8.02 18.90 8.73
N THR A 32 7.89 18.86 10.06
CA THR A 32 8.83 19.50 10.99
C THR A 32 10.21 18.82 10.96
N ALA A 33 10.25 17.49 11.00
CA ALA A 33 11.49 16.72 10.90
C ALA A 33 12.20 16.94 9.56
N LEU A 34 11.46 17.00 8.45
CA LEU A 34 11.97 17.29 7.12
C LEU A 34 12.61 18.69 7.06
N ARG A 35 11.93 19.71 7.59
CA ARG A 35 12.48 21.06 7.68
C ARG A 35 13.78 21.10 8.50
N PHE A 36 13.81 20.44 9.65
CA PHE A 36 15.01 20.37 10.50
C PHE A 36 16.15 19.61 9.82
N ALA A 37 15.86 18.51 9.13
CA ALA A 37 16.83 17.75 8.35
C ALA A 37 17.49 18.63 7.27
N ILE A 38 16.70 19.44 6.56
CA ILE A 38 17.21 20.40 5.58
C ILE A 38 18.09 21.46 6.27
N GLN A 39 17.65 22.00 7.40
CA GLN A 39 18.39 23.03 8.14
C GLN A 39 19.78 22.56 8.60
N ILE A 40 19.93 21.30 9.01
CA ILE A 40 21.22 20.73 9.40
C ILE A 40 22.00 20.11 8.22
N GLY A 41 21.48 20.23 6.99
CA GLY A 41 22.20 19.83 5.78
C GLY A 41 22.21 18.33 5.48
N LEU A 42 21.26 17.53 5.99
CA LEU A 42 21.16 16.09 5.68
C LEU A 42 21.15 15.77 4.17
N PRO A 43 20.48 16.55 3.29
CA PRO A 43 20.52 16.29 1.85
C PRO A 43 21.95 16.28 1.27
N LEU A 44 22.83 17.13 1.82
CA LEU A 44 24.22 17.27 1.35
C LEU A 44 25.06 16.02 1.66
N ALA A 45 24.66 15.21 2.65
CA ALA A 45 25.41 14.01 3.02
C ALA A 45 25.48 13.00 1.87
N VAL A 46 24.41 12.88 1.08
CA VAL A 46 24.35 11.99 -0.08
C VAL A 46 25.33 12.45 -1.15
N ASP A 47 25.34 13.75 -1.45
CA ASP A 47 26.22 14.32 -2.48
C ASP A 47 27.69 14.24 -2.09
N GLN A 48 28.00 14.52 -0.82
CA GLN A 48 29.35 14.39 -0.27
C GLN A 48 29.83 12.95 -0.29
N LEU A 49 28.97 11.98 0.03
CA LEU A 49 29.30 10.56 0.01
C LEU A 49 29.62 10.08 -1.41
N ILE A 50 28.80 10.45 -2.39
CA ILE A 50 29.01 10.08 -3.80
C ILE A 50 30.31 10.71 -4.33
N ALA A 51 30.57 11.98 -4.02
CA ALA A 51 31.80 12.65 -4.43
C ALA A 51 33.07 11.96 -3.87
N LYS A 52 33.01 11.45 -2.63
CA LYS A 52 34.12 10.71 -2.01
C LYS A 52 34.31 9.31 -2.60
N SER A 53 33.21 8.61 -2.91
CA SER A 53 33.25 7.24 -3.48
C SER A 53 34.01 7.16 -4.81
N HIS A 54 34.02 8.24 -5.60
CA HIS A 54 34.75 8.30 -6.87
C HIS A 54 36.26 8.58 -6.73
N ALA A 55 36.77 8.90 -5.52
CA ALA A 55 38.03 9.60 -5.38
C ALA A 55 39.26 8.78 -4.92
N ARG A 56 39.18 7.58 -4.30
CA ARG A 56 40.40 6.84 -3.80
C ARG A 56 40.15 5.43 -3.17
N PRO A 57 41.21 4.64 -2.83
CA PRO A 57 41.12 3.19 -2.64
C PRO A 57 40.68 2.69 -1.25
N ARG A 58 39.80 1.66 -1.28
CA ARG A 58 39.50 0.51 -0.39
C ARG A 58 39.39 0.64 1.14
N VAL A 59 39.88 1.69 1.80
CA VAL A 59 39.71 1.86 3.27
C VAL A 59 38.65 2.92 3.54
N ILE A 60 37.51 2.47 4.08
CA ILE A 60 36.39 3.33 4.45
C ILE A 60 36.78 4.15 5.67
N THR A 61 36.65 5.46 5.57
CA THR A 61 36.91 6.38 6.69
C THR A 61 35.71 6.47 7.63
N THR A 62 35.94 6.83 8.90
CA THR A 62 34.85 7.09 9.87
C THR A 62 33.89 8.18 9.35
N ASP A 63 34.42 9.15 8.61
CA ASP A 63 33.62 10.22 8.02
C ASP A 63 32.69 9.69 6.92
N GLU A 64 33.16 8.77 6.06
CA GLU A 64 32.32 8.12 5.04
C GLU A 64 31.23 7.25 5.68
N GLN A 65 31.56 6.52 6.76
CA GLN A 65 30.57 5.76 7.52
C GLN A 65 29.49 6.69 8.10
N ASN A 66 29.89 7.83 8.66
CA ASN A 66 28.95 8.83 9.18
C ASN A 66 28.08 9.44 8.08
N LEU A 67 28.66 9.77 6.92
CA LEU A 67 27.89 10.26 5.76
C LEU A 67 26.86 9.25 5.26
N TYR A 68 27.20 7.95 5.26
CA TYR A 68 26.24 6.89 4.93
C TYR A 68 25.09 6.84 5.94
N ARG A 69 25.38 6.92 7.23
CA ARG A 69 24.35 6.93 8.29
C ARG A 69 23.42 8.14 8.17
N LEU A 70 23.96 9.32 7.91
CA LEU A 70 23.18 10.53 7.65
C LEU A 70 22.31 10.39 6.39
N SER A 71 22.87 9.80 5.33
CA SER A 71 22.13 9.48 4.10
C SER A 71 20.95 8.54 4.39
N ARG A 72 21.13 7.52 5.23
CA ARG A 72 20.04 6.62 5.65
C ARG A 72 18.93 7.37 6.38
N VAL A 73 19.28 8.26 7.32
CA VAL A 73 18.30 9.09 8.04
C VAL A 73 17.53 9.99 7.06
N TRP A 74 18.23 10.64 6.13
CA TRP A 74 17.60 11.47 5.09
C TRP A 74 16.58 10.71 4.26
N HIS A 75 16.94 9.53 3.73
CA HIS A 75 16.03 8.70 2.94
C HIS A 75 14.87 8.16 3.78
N GLY A 76 15.08 7.84 5.06
CA GLY A 76 14.02 7.44 5.98
C GLY A 76 12.95 8.52 6.16
N ILE A 77 13.37 9.78 6.34
CA ILE A 77 12.48 10.93 6.47
C ILE A 77 11.74 11.19 5.16
N CYS A 78 12.45 11.17 4.03
CA CYS A 78 11.85 11.33 2.70
C CYS A 78 10.78 10.27 2.45
N ASN A 79 11.05 9.01 2.84
CA ASN A 79 10.10 7.93 2.65
C ASN A 79 8.81 8.13 3.47
N LEU A 80 8.93 8.57 4.73
CA LEU A 80 7.76 8.90 5.56
C LEU A 80 6.96 10.07 4.97
N GLU A 81 7.64 11.14 4.54
CA GLU A 81 6.98 12.27 3.87
C GLU A 81 6.21 11.81 2.61
N LEU A 82 6.82 10.94 1.80
CA LEU A 82 6.18 10.38 0.62
C LEU A 82 4.97 9.51 0.98
N PHE A 83 5.01 8.73 2.05
CA PHE A 83 3.82 7.97 2.52
C PHE A 83 2.67 8.89 2.89
N PHE A 84 2.92 9.92 3.71
CA PHE A 84 1.87 10.86 4.10
C PHE A 84 1.33 11.67 2.90
N SER A 85 2.18 11.96 1.92
CA SER A 85 1.77 12.69 0.72
C SER A 85 0.92 11.82 -0.22
N LEU A 86 1.40 10.62 -0.54
CA LEU A 86 0.77 9.71 -1.51
C LEU A 86 -0.48 9.04 -0.97
N ASP A 87 -0.41 8.58 0.29
CA ASP A 87 -1.41 7.72 0.88
C ASP A 87 -2.20 8.44 1.99
N GLY A 88 -1.74 9.62 2.45
CA GLY A 88 -2.48 10.50 3.35
C GLY A 88 -3.29 11.60 2.64
N GLY A 89 -3.15 11.73 1.31
CA GLY A 89 -3.85 12.75 0.51
C GLY A 89 -3.38 14.18 0.78
N LYS A 90 -2.24 14.34 1.45
CA LYS A 90 -1.72 15.64 1.88
C LYS A 90 -0.81 16.21 0.81
N LEU A 91 -0.88 17.52 0.63
CA LEU A 91 0.08 18.21 -0.22
C LEU A 91 1.49 18.02 0.36
N PRO A 92 2.48 17.58 -0.44
CA PRO A 92 3.85 17.45 0.03
C PRO A 92 4.32 18.78 0.62
N GLY A 93 4.95 18.73 1.80
CA GLY A 93 5.54 19.92 2.42
C GLY A 93 6.72 20.49 1.61
N LEU A 94 7.32 19.67 0.74
CA LEU A 94 8.39 20.04 -0.17
C LEU A 94 8.39 19.14 -1.42
N THR A 95 8.83 19.68 -2.56
CA THR A 95 9.17 18.85 -3.72
C THR A 95 10.53 18.20 -3.49
N LEU A 96 10.51 16.91 -3.15
CA LEU A 96 11.73 16.12 -2.93
C LEU A 96 12.39 15.81 -4.28
N GLN A 97 13.52 16.47 -4.57
CA GLN A 97 14.34 16.18 -5.75
C GLN A 97 15.30 15.03 -5.42
N MET A 98 14.81 13.81 -5.58
CA MET A 98 15.58 12.58 -5.36
C MET A 98 15.98 11.95 -6.70
N SER A 99 17.22 11.48 -6.79
CA SER A 99 17.73 10.85 -8.01
C SER A 99 17.88 9.35 -7.81
N SER A 100 17.20 8.54 -8.63
CA SER A 100 17.36 7.08 -8.66
C SER A 100 18.82 6.66 -8.80
N ARG A 101 19.60 7.38 -9.61
CA ARG A 101 21.04 7.13 -9.76
C ARG A 101 21.80 7.33 -8.44
N LYS A 102 21.49 8.39 -7.68
CA LYS A 102 22.10 8.64 -6.37
C LYS A 102 21.67 7.57 -5.36
N ILE A 103 20.39 7.22 -5.31
CA ILE A 103 19.85 6.15 -4.45
C ILE A 103 20.61 4.85 -4.69
N ARG A 104 20.71 4.42 -5.95
CA ARG A 104 21.36 3.16 -6.32
C ARG A 104 22.87 3.16 -6.07
N SER A 105 23.54 4.32 -6.14
CA SER A 105 24.96 4.43 -5.82
C SER A 105 25.29 4.05 -4.36
N LEU A 106 24.33 4.23 -3.44
CA LEU A 106 24.49 3.87 -2.03
C LEU A 106 24.60 2.35 -1.83
N LEU A 107 24.04 1.55 -2.75
CA LEU A 107 24.03 0.08 -2.61
C LEU A 107 25.42 -0.56 -2.76
N VAL A 108 26.39 0.16 -3.31
CA VAL A 108 27.77 -0.32 -3.45
C VAL A 108 28.57 -0.09 -2.16
N HIS A 109 28.05 0.72 -1.24
CA HIS A 109 28.78 1.11 -0.04
C HIS A 109 28.82 -0.04 1.00
N PRO A 110 29.96 -0.32 1.66
CA PRO A 110 30.06 -1.46 2.57
C PRO A 110 29.28 -1.32 3.90
N GLU A 111 28.90 -0.11 4.32
CA GLU A 111 28.01 0.11 5.48
C GLU A 111 26.53 -0.21 5.20
N ARG A 112 26.23 -0.64 3.98
CA ARG A 112 24.89 -1.04 3.58
C ARG A 112 24.45 -2.29 4.34
N THR A 113 23.19 -2.28 4.76
CA THR A 113 22.51 -3.38 5.42
C THR A 113 21.36 -3.90 4.55
N ALA A 114 20.83 -5.09 4.86
CA ALA A 114 19.65 -5.63 4.19
C ALA A 114 18.40 -4.73 4.31
N ILE A 115 18.32 -3.92 5.38
CA ILE A 115 17.22 -2.96 5.58
C ILE A 115 17.31 -1.83 4.55
N ASP A 116 18.52 -1.47 4.13
CA ASP A 116 18.73 -0.40 3.15
C ASP A 116 18.16 -0.76 1.78
N ILE A 117 18.14 -2.05 1.40
CA ILE A 117 17.44 -2.46 0.16
C ILE A 117 15.97 -2.07 0.25
N ARG A 118 15.28 -2.46 1.33
CA ARG A 118 13.85 -2.18 1.50
C ARG A 118 13.57 -0.67 1.55
N LEU A 119 14.40 0.08 2.27
CA LEU A 119 14.25 1.53 2.36
C LEU A 119 14.43 2.20 1.00
N LEU A 120 15.57 1.94 0.34
CA LEU A 120 15.93 2.62 -0.89
C LEU A 120 15.02 2.20 -2.06
N SER A 121 14.61 0.93 -2.12
CA SER A 121 13.63 0.46 -3.11
C SER A 121 12.29 1.12 -2.92
N GLN A 122 11.83 1.27 -1.67
CA GLN A 122 10.56 1.91 -1.35
C GLN A 122 10.55 3.39 -1.71
N VAL A 123 11.66 4.10 -1.46
CA VAL A 123 11.79 5.50 -1.86
C VAL A 123 11.71 5.63 -3.37
N GLU A 124 12.44 4.81 -4.13
CA GLU A 124 12.40 4.84 -5.59
C GLU A 124 11.01 4.50 -6.14
N LEU A 125 10.33 3.52 -5.55
CA LEU A 125 8.93 3.19 -5.89
C LEU A 125 8.00 4.38 -5.69
N ASN A 126 8.14 5.07 -4.55
CA ASN A 126 7.29 6.20 -4.21
C ASN A 126 7.55 7.42 -5.11
N ILE A 127 8.76 7.59 -5.66
CA ILE A 127 9.04 8.59 -6.70
C ILE A 127 8.20 8.29 -7.95
N ILE A 128 8.23 7.04 -8.46
CA ILE A 128 7.43 6.62 -9.62
C ILE A 128 5.94 6.86 -9.37
N ARG A 129 5.43 6.47 -8.20
CA ARG A 129 4.03 6.71 -7.80
C ARG A 129 3.69 8.21 -7.79
N THR A 130 4.57 9.05 -7.27
CA THR A 130 4.37 10.51 -7.17
C THR A 130 4.26 11.14 -8.55
N GLU A 131 5.14 10.75 -9.47
CA GLU A 131 5.11 11.22 -10.86
C GLU A 131 3.82 10.79 -11.56
N ALA A 132 3.42 9.53 -11.42
CA ALA A 132 2.18 9.02 -11.99
C ALA A 132 0.95 9.75 -11.44
N TYR A 133 0.86 9.93 -10.13
CA TYR A 133 -0.28 10.61 -9.50
C TYR A 133 -0.37 12.08 -9.92
N THR A 134 0.77 12.77 -9.99
CA THR A 134 0.82 14.17 -10.44
C THR A 134 0.28 14.32 -11.86
N LYS A 135 0.66 13.39 -12.76
CA LYS A 135 0.12 13.33 -14.13
C LYS A 135 -1.38 13.04 -14.13
N ILE A 136 -1.83 12.01 -13.40
CA ILE A 136 -3.25 11.61 -13.31
C ILE A 136 -4.15 12.73 -12.79
N MET A 137 -3.69 13.49 -11.79
CA MET A 137 -4.42 14.62 -11.25
C MET A 137 -4.45 15.84 -12.20
N GLY A 138 -3.82 15.75 -13.38
CA GLY A 138 -3.80 16.84 -14.36
C GLY A 138 -3.05 18.07 -13.85
N ARG A 139 -2.10 17.90 -12.93
CA ARG A 139 -1.44 18.99 -12.21
C ARG A 139 -0.30 19.57 -13.05
N ASN A 140 -0.64 20.41 -14.02
CA ASN A 140 0.31 21.25 -14.78
C ASN A 140 0.15 22.71 -14.33
N GLY A 141 0.87 23.12 -13.28
CA GLY A 141 0.76 24.47 -12.70
C GLY A 141 -0.45 24.63 -11.76
N ASP A 142 -1.03 25.84 -11.71
CA ASP A 142 -2.13 26.21 -10.80
C ASP A 142 -3.53 25.76 -11.27
N PHE A 143 -3.66 25.11 -12.44
CA PHE A 143 -4.95 24.70 -12.99
C PHE A 143 -5.09 23.17 -13.07
N MET A 144 -6.21 22.64 -12.58
CA MET A 144 -6.59 21.23 -12.73
C MET A 144 -7.26 21.04 -14.09
N ILE A 145 -6.64 20.26 -14.98
CA ILE A 145 -7.23 19.87 -16.26
C ILE A 145 -7.68 18.42 -16.14
N GLN A 146 -8.98 18.16 -16.32
CA GLN A 146 -9.47 16.78 -16.42
C GLN A 146 -8.86 16.10 -17.64
N LEU A 147 -8.18 14.98 -17.40
CA LEU A 147 -7.60 14.18 -18.47
C LEU A 147 -8.69 13.37 -19.20
N SER A 148 -8.51 13.20 -20.50
CA SER A 148 -9.29 12.22 -21.27
C SER A 148 -8.92 10.78 -20.87
N GLU A 149 -9.81 9.82 -21.13
CA GLU A 149 -9.55 8.40 -20.86
C GLU A 149 -8.29 7.88 -21.58
N ASP A 150 -8.00 8.35 -22.79
CA ASP A 150 -6.80 7.97 -23.55
C ASP A 150 -5.51 8.50 -22.91
N GLN A 151 -5.55 9.72 -22.37
CA GLN A 151 -4.41 10.29 -21.63
C GLN A 151 -4.19 9.58 -20.29
N LEU A 152 -5.27 9.25 -19.58
CA LEU A 152 -5.20 8.44 -18.36
C LEU A 152 -4.62 7.06 -18.65
N ARG A 153 -5.08 6.40 -19.72
CA ARG A 153 -4.56 5.11 -20.16
C ARG A 153 -3.06 5.17 -20.43
N THR A 154 -2.63 6.13 -21.22
CA THR A 154 -1.20 6.33 -21.54
C THR A 154 -0.38 6.53 -20.27
N THR A 155 -0.85 7.40 -19.37
CA THR A 155 -0.17 7.69 -18.10
C THR A 155 -0.03 6.44 -17.21
N VAL A 156 -1.10 5.64 -17.12
CA VAL A 156 -1.10 4.40 -16.33
C VAL A 156 -0.23 3.32 -16.98
N ASP A 157 -0.27 3.20 -18.30
CA ASP A 157 0.56 2.23 -19.03
C ASP A 157 2.05 2.55 -18.89
N ASP A 158 2.44 3.83 -19.00
CA ASP A 158 3.82 4.29 -18.77
C ASP A 158 4.26 3.95 -17.33
N ALA A 159 3.44 4.33 -16.33
CA ALA A 159 3.74 4.04 -14.93
C ALA A 159 3.84 2.53 -14.65
N ARG A 160 3.02 1.70 -15.30
CA ARG A 160 3.09 0.23 -15.18
C ARG A 160 4.40 -0.32 -15.73
N VAL A 161 4.91 0.24 -16.83
CA VAL A 161 6.23 -0.14 -17.39
C VAL A 161 7.33 0.20 -16.39
N GLU A 162 7.34 1.43 -15.86
CA GLU A 162 8.32 1.86 -14.86
C GLU A 162 8.26 1.01 -13.58
N LEU A 163 7.07 0.68 -13.08
CA LEU A 163 6.90 -0.21 -11.93
C LEU A 163 7.40 -1.64 -12.18
N SER A 164 7.29 -2.12 -13.41
CA SER A 164 7.79 -3.44 -13.80
C SER A 164 9.32 -3.45 -13.89
N LEU A 165 9.91 -2.41 -14.51
CA LEU A 165 11.35 -2.21 -14.54
C LEU A 165 11.94 -2.08 -13.14
N TRP A 166 11.30 -1.29 -12.28
CA TRP A 166 11.66 -1.16 -10.87
C TRP A 166 11.69 -2.53 -10.18
N LEU A 167 10.68 -3.36 -10.38
CA LEU A 167 10.61 -4.68 -9.75
C LEU A 167 11.74 -5.59 -10.24
N ASP A 168 12.02 -5.62 -11.54
CA ASP A 168 13.06 -6.48 -12.14
C ASP A 168 14.47 -6.09 -11.66
N GLU A 169 14.75 -4.78 -11.65
CA GLU A 169 16.04 -4.25 -11.21
C GLU A 169 16.26 -4.46 -9.71
N TRP A 170 15.26 -4.15 -8.88
CA TRP A 170 15.36 -4.34 -7.44
C TRP A 170 15.33 -5.81 -7.03
N THR A 171 14.68 -6.68 -7.80
CA THR A 171 14.80 -8.13 -7.63
C THR A 171 16.23 -8.58 -7.86
N THR A 172 16.86 -8.11 -8.94
CA THR A 172 18.27 -8.42 -9.22
C THR A 172 19.19 -7.95 -8.09
N ILE A 173 18.97 -6.74 -7.56
CA ILE A 173 19.71 -6.20 -6.42
C ILE A 173 19.47 -7.07 -5.17
N ALA A 174 18.22 -7.37 -4.85
CA ALA A 174 17.87 -8.17 -3.67
C ALA A 174 18.46 -9.59 -3.72
N MET A 175 18.58 -10.18 -4.92
CA MET A 175 19.23 -11.49 -5.10
C MET A 175 20.71 -11.50 -4.70
N THR A 176 21.37 -10.33 -4.67
CA THR A 176 22.76 -10.21 -4.20
C THR A 176 22.89 -10.32 -2.68
N GLU A 177 21.78 -10.29 -1.92
CA GLU A 177 21.83 -10.39 -0.46
C GLU A 177 22.44 -11.72 -0.01
N PRO A 178 23.49 -11.70 0.82
CA PRO A 178 24.20 -12.91 1.20
C PRO A 178 23.35 -13.82 2.09
N ALA A 179 22.54 -13.25 2.99
CA ALA A 179 21.72 -14.01 3.93
C ALA A 179 20.40 -14.45 3.26
N PRO A 180 20.13 -15.77 3.14
CA PRO A 180 18.93 -16.28 2.44
C PRO A 180 17.61 -15.76 3.02
N HIS A 181 17.51 -15.64 4.35
CA HIS A 181 16.31 -15.13 5.01
C HIS A 181 16.05 -13.65 4.70
N GLN A 182 17.10 -12.81 4.73
CA GLN A 182 16.98 -11.39 4.38
C GLN A 182 16.64 -11.21 2.91
N ARG A 183 17.24 -12.03 2.03
CA ARG A 183 16.90 -12.09 0.60
C ARG A 183 15.42 -12.41 0.38
N ALA A 184 14.91 -13.46 1.02
CA ALA A 184 13.51 -13.87 0.89
C ALA A 184 12.54 -12.76 1.33
N ILE A 185 12.80 -12.12 2.48
CA ILE A 185 12.00 -10.99 2.97
C ILE A 185 12.06 -9.81 2.00
N ALA A 186 13.24 -9.48 1.48
CA ALA A 186 13.40 -8.37 0.52
C ALA A 186 12.59 -8.64 -0.76
N LEU A 187 12.71 -9.83 -1.35
CA LEU A 187 11.97 -10.21 -2.56
C LEU A 187 10.46 -10.19 -2.34
N GLN A 188 9.99 -10.77 -1.24
CA GLN A 188 8.57 -10.76 -0.88
C GLN A 188 8.06 -9.32 -0.68
N ASN A 189 8.85 -8.47 -0.02
CA ASN A 189 8.50 -7.07 0.16
C ASN A 189 8.40 -6.33 -1.18
N LEU A 190 9.33 -6.53 -2.11
CA LEU A 190 9.27 -5.88 -3.44
C LEU A 190 7.98 -6.23 -4.19
N GLN A 191 7.57 -7.50 -4.18
CA GLN A 191 6.33 -7.95 -4.82
C GLN A 191 5.10 -7.30 -4.18
N ILE A 192 5.02 -7.32 -2.84
CA ILE A 192 3.92 -6.68 -2.10
C ILE A 192 3.86 -5.17 -2.42
N GLN A 193 4.99 -4.47 -2.41
CA GLN A 193 5.00 -3.04 -2.67
C GLN A 193 4.63 -2.71 -4.13
N ARG A 194 5.05 -3.52 -5.10
CA ARG A 194 4.64 -3.39 -6.50
C ARG A 194 3.13 -3.54 -6.65
N GLU A 195 2.54 -4.58 -6.09
CA GLU A 195 1.09 -4.83 -6.22
C GLU A 195 0.27 -3.73 -5.54
N TRP A 196 0.76 -3.19 -4.41
CA TRP A 196 0.17 -2.00 -3.80
C TRP A 196 0.20 -0.79 -4.74
N ALA A 197 1.35 -0.53 -5.36
CA ALA A 197 1.50 0.59 -6.30
C ALA A 197 0.55 0.41 -7.50
N MET A 198 0.44 -0.79 -8.06
CA MET A 198 -0.48 -1.09 -9.17
C MET A 198 -1.94 -0.89 -8.79
N MET A 199 -2.37 -1.47 -7.66
CA MET A 199 -3.74 -1.35 -7.17
C MET A 199 -4.13 0.11 -6.95
N THR A 200 -3.28 0.86 -6.25
CA THR A 200 -3.57 2.27 -5.94
C THR A 200 -3.49 3.16 -7.18
N LEU A 201 -2.62 2.87 -8.15
CA LEU A 201 -2.53 3.55 -9.44
C LEU A 201 -3.84 3.45 -10.24
N TYR A 202 -4.38 2.25 -10.43
CA TYR A 202 -5.64 2.06 -11.16
C TYR A 202 -6.80 2.77 -10.48
N LEU A 203 -6.89 2.68 -9.14
CA LEU A 203 -7.96 3.31 -8.39
C LEU A 203 -7.85 4.84 -8.40
N LYS A 204 -6.63 5.41 -8.38
CA LYS A 204 -6.42 6.86 -8.53
C LYS A 204 -6.80 7.35 -9.92
N ALA A 205 -6.52 6.57 -10.97
CA ALA A 205 -6.97 6.90 -12.32
C ALA A 205 -8.50 6.93 -12.42
N VAL A 206 -9.20 5.96 -11.82
CA VAL A 206 -10.67 5.96 -11.78
C VAL A 206 -11.20 7.13 -10.95
N SER A 207 -10.65 7.37 -9.75
CA SER A 207 -11.12 8.44 -8.86
C SER A 207 -10.92 9.84 -9.44
N SER A 208 -9.95 10.02 -10.35
CA SER A 208 -9.73 11.31 -11.04
C SER A 208 -10.94 11.79 -11.86
N SER A 209 -11.84 10.88 -12.24
CA SER A 209 -13.09 11.21 -12.93
C SER A 209 -14.21 11.70 -12.00
N GLY A 210 -14.09 11.50 -10.68
CA GLY A 210 -15.14 11.78 -9.70
C GLY A 210 -16.30 10.76 -9.66
N ILE A 211 -16.22 9.69 -10.45
CA ILE A 211 -17.26 8.64 -10.48
C ILE A 211 -16.99 7.59 -9.40
N GLU A 212 -17.90 7.50 -8.43
CA GLU A 212 -17.85 6.52 -7.34
C GLU A 212 -18.85 5.36 -7.51
N ASN A 213 -19.88 5.55 -8.32
CA ASN A 213 -20.91 4.53 -8.54
C ASN A 213 -20.52 3.62 -9.72
N ILE A 214 -20.28 2.34 -9.44
CA ILE A 214 -19.84 1.37 -10.45
C ILE A 214 -20.89 1.16 -11.55
N ALA A 215 -22.17 1.38 -11.26
CA ALA A 215 -23.26 1.23 -12.24
C ALA A 215 -23.19 2.23 -13.41
N ILE A 216 -22.56 3.40 -13.22
CA ILE A 216 -22.37 4.43 -14.25
C ILE A 216 -20.98 4.42 -14.87
N MET A 217 -20.11 3.49 -14.46
CA MET A 217 -18.73 3.48 -14.94
C MET A 217 -18.63 3.09 -16.41
N THR A 218 -17.77 3.81 -17.13
CA THR A 218 -17.39 3.47 -18.51
C THR A 218 -16.70 2.11 -18.57
N ASP A 219 -16.63 1.49 -19.75
CA ASP A 219 -15.89 0.23 -19.93
C ASP A 219 -14.42 0.37 -19.51
N PHE A 220 -13.83 1.53 -19.77
CA PHE A 220 -12.48 1.89 -19.33
C PHE A 220 -12.35 1.86 -17.80
N GLN A 221 -13.26 2.55 -17.09
CA GLN A 221 -13.24 2.60 -15.63
C GLN A 221 -13.47 1.21 -15.02
N ARG A 222 -14.42 0.44 -15.57
CA ARG A 222 -14.67 -0.94 -15.14
C ARG A 222 -13.46 -1.85 -15.36
N ASP A 223 -12.74 -1.71 -16.48
CA ASP A 223 -11.49 -2.42 -16.74
C ASP A 223 -10.43 -2.10 -15.67
N PHE A 224 -10.30 -0.83 -15.30
CA PHE A 224 -9.33 -0.41 -14.28
C PHE A 224 -9.70 -0.92 -12.89
N ILE A 225 -10.99 -0.94 -12.52
CA ILE A 225 -11.44 -1.56 -11.27
C ILE A 225 -11.13 -3.06 -11.23
N ARG A 226 -11.32 -3.80 -12.34
CA ARG A 226 -10.94 -5.22 -12.43
C ARG A 226 -9.44 -5.41 -12.24
N LYS A 227 -8.62 -4.62 -12.93
CA LYS A 227 -7.16 -4.65 -12.77
C LYS A 227 -6.69 -4.27 -11.36
N ALA A 228 -7.38 -3.35 -10.70
CA ALA A 228 -7.13 -3.02 -9.30
C ALA A 228 -7.42 -4.21 -8.38
N LYS A 229 -8.53 -4.92 -8.59
CA LYS A 229 -8.87 -6.13 -7.83
C LYS A 229 -7.85 -7.25 -8.07
N GLU A 230 -7.39 -7.44 -9.30
CA GLU A 230 -6.34 -8.42 -9.64
C GLU A 230 -5.05 -8.11 -8.87
N ALA A 231 -4.58 -6.86 -8.91
CA ALA A 231 -3.42 -6.42 -8.13
C ALA A 231 -3.64 -6.60 -6.61
N ALA A 232 -4.84 -6.29 -6.10
CA ALA A 232 -5.19 -6.49 -4.69
C ALA A 232 -5.15 -7.99 -4.28
N SER A 233 -5.59 -8.87 -5.18
CA SER A 233 -5.56 -10.33 -4.99
C SER A 233 -4.12 -10.85 -4.98
N CYS A 234 -3.28 -10.37 -5.92
CA CYS A 234 -1.85 -10.68 -5.93
C CYS A 234 -1.13 -10.15 -4.68
N HIS A 235 -1.47 -8.94 -4.23
CA HIS A 235 -0.95 -8.37 -2.98
C HIS A 235 -1.25 -9.27 -1.78
N LEU A 236 -2.51 -9.70 -1.62
CA LEU A 236 -2.92 -10.63 -0.56
C LEU A 236 -2.18 -11.97 -0.65
N HIS A 237 -2.06 -12.51 -1.87
CA HIS A 237 -1.32 -13.74 -2.10
C HIS A 237 0.15 -13.63 -1.64
N TYR A 238 0.84 -12.57 -2.04
CA TYR A 238 2.23 -12.34 -1.63
C TYR A 238 2.38 -12.10 -0.13
N MET A 239 1.40 -11.47 0.54
CA MET A 239 1.41 -11.34 2.00
C MET A 239 1.40 -12.70 2.70
N LEU A 240 0.65 -13.66 2.17
CA LEU A 240 0.48 -15.01 2.74
C LEU A 240 1.52 -16.03 2.27
N GLN A 241 2.41 -15.65 1.36
CA GLN A 241 3.42 -16.56 0.83
C GLN A 241 4.42 -16.94 1.93
N SER A 242 4.52 -18.23 2.25
CA SER A 242 5.54 -18.74 3.17
C SER A 242 6.92 -18.58 2.54
N SER A 243 7.87 -18.02 3.29
CA SER A 243 9.29 -18.01 2.90
C SER A 243 9.88 -19.41 3.14
N LEU A 244 9.67 -20.33 2.22
CA LEU A 244 10.33 -21.63 2.26
C LEU A 244 11.82 -21.43 1.95
N THR A 245 12.69 -21.60 2.95
CA THR A 245 14.06 -22.05 2.67
C THR A 245 13.98 -23.55 2.34
N PRO A 246 14.52 -24.04 1.22
CA PRO A 246 14.52 -25.47 0.88
C PRO A 246 15.57 -26.26 1.71
N THR A 247 15.62 -26.02 3.02
CA THR A 247 16.52 -26.72 3.95
C THR A 247 15.80 -26.96 5.28
N SER A 248 14.78 -27.80 5.26
CA SER A 248 14.30 -28.45 6.49
C SER A 248 14.24 -29.95 6.25
N SER A 249 15.12 -30.67 6.94
CA SER A 249 15.12 -32.13 7.02
C SER A 249 13.71 -32.68 7.38
N PRO A 250 13.37 -33.92 7.00
CA PRO A 250 12.00 -34.44 7.06
C PRO A 250 11.43 -34.74 8.46
N ALA A 251 11.96 -34.17 9.54
CA ALA A 251 11.78 -34.69 10.90
C ALA A 251 11.19 -33.72 11.93
N SER A 252 10.39 -32.73 11.53
CA SER A 252 9.62 -31.92 12.48
C SER A 252 8.24 -31.53 11.93
N HIS A 253 7.30 -32.47 12.02
CA HIS A 253 5.88 -32.16 11.93
C HIS A 253 5.47 -31.44 13.24
N THR A 254 5.36 -30.11 13.24
CA THR A 254 4.48 -29.30 14.13
C THR A 254 4.63 -27.78 14.03
N THR A 255 5.58 -27.21 13.26
CA THR A 255 5.65 -25.76 13.10
C THR A 255 4.94 -25.30 11.82
N THR A 256 3.74 -24.74 11.97
CA THR A 256 3.04 -24.04 10.89
C THR A 256 3.96 -22.92 10.37
N SER A 257 4.47 -23.07 9.14
CA SER A 257 5.37 -22.10 8.52
C SER A 257 4.57 -20.85 8.10
N GLY A 258 4.42 -19.90 9.01
CA GLY A 258 3.76 -18.61 8.76
C GLY A 258 4.54 -17.70 7.81
N SER A 259 3.92 -16.64 7.34
CA SER A 259 4.54 -15.64 6.47
C SER A 259 5.67 -14.92 7.20
N ALA A 260 6.88 -14.95 6.60
CA ALA A 260 8.00 -14.18 7.12
C ALA A 260 7.72 -12.68 7.06
N TYR A 261 6.93 -12.21 6.09
CA TYR A 261 6.52 -10.81 5.99
C TYR A 261 5.60 -10.40 7.13
N LEU A 262 4.52 -11.15 7.38
CA LEU A 262 3.56 -10.81 8.44
C LEU A 262 4.19 -10.88 9.85
N SER A 263 5.18 -11.75 10.04
CA SER A 263 5.92 -11.79 11.32
C SER A 263 6.65 -10.48 11.66
N THR A 264 6.92 -9.61 10.67
CA THR A 264 7.58 -8.32 10.88
C THR A 264 6.66 -7.24 11.48
N PHE A 265 5.33 -7.43 11.43
CA PHE A 265 4.33 -6.42 11.85
C PHE A 265 4.42 -6.01 13.32
N ARG A 266 5.04 -6.85 14.16
CA ARG A 266 5.30 -6.54 15.56
C ARG A 266 6.01 -5.19 15.77
N TRP A 267 6.82 -4.78 14.80
CA TRP A 267 7.66 -3.57 14.90
C TRP A 267 7.36 -2.56 13.78
N THR A 268 6.24 -2.72 13.07
CA THR A 268 5.88 -1.84 11.97
C THR A 268 5.10 -0.63 12.45
N LEU A 269 5.13 0.41 11.62
CA LEU A 269 4.42 1.67 11.83
C LEU A 269 2.90 1.49 11.69
N ASP A 270 2.14 2.42 12.25
CA ASP A 270 0.68 2.48 12.13
C ASP A 270 0.23 2.50 10.66
N TYR A 271 0.96 3.22 9.81
CA TYR A 271 0.74 3.22 8.35
C TYR A 271 0.77 1.81 7.72
N VAL A 272 1.69 0.95 8.16
CA VAL A 272 1.82 -0.41 7.59
C VAL A 272 0.63 -1.28 8.01
N TRP A 273 0.15 -1.11 9.25
CA TRP A 273 -1.08 -1.72 9.73
C TRP A 273 -2.30 -1.24 8.95
N ALA A 274 -2.41 0.08 8.71
CA ALA A 274 -3.48 0.67 7.92
C ALA A 274 -3.49 0.12 6.49
N LYS A 275 -2.34 0.15 5.81
CA LYS A 275 -2.16 -0.39 4.45
C LYS A 275 -2.54 -1.87 4.36
N CYS A 276 -2.13 -2.67 5.34
CA CYS A 276 -2.48 -4.08 5.43
C CYS A 276 -4.00 -4.25 5.51
N ALA A 277 -4.64 -3.62 6.48
CA ALA A 277 -6.09 -3.70 6.66
C ALA A 277 -6.83 -3.27 5.39
N VAL A 278 -6.52 -2.08 4.84
CA VAL A 278 -7.15 -1.59 3.62
C VAL A 278 -6.97 -2.53 2.45
N SER A 279 -5.77 -3.07 2.21
CA SER A 279 -5.54 -3.97 1.07
C SER A 279 -6.43 -5.22 1.12
N VAL A 280 -6.64 -5.79 2.31
CA VAL A 280 -7.51 -6.96 2.50
C VAL A 280 -8.99 -6.59 2.35
N LEU A 281 -9.42 -5.48 2.93
CA LEU A 281 -10.81 -5.03 2.81
C LEU A 281 -11.17 -4.64 1.38
N LEU A 282 -10.24 -3.99 0.69
CA LEU A 282 -10.42 -3.53 -0.67
C LEU A 282 -10.60 -4.71 -1.63
N VAL A 283 -9.80 -5.79 -1.52
CA VAL A 283 -10.00 -6.96 -2.40
C VAL A 283 -11.34 -7.63 -2.17
N LEU A 284 -11.79 -7.77 -0.92
CA LEU A 284 -13.11 -8.33 -0.58
C LEU A 284 -14.24 -7.45 -1.13
N ARG A 285 -14.14 -6.13 -0.91
CA ARG A 285 -15.10 -5.13 -1.39
C ARG A 285 -15.19 -5.13 -2.90
N LEU A 286 -14.06 -5.11 -3.61
CA LEU A 286 -14.03 -5.12 -5.07
C LEU A 286 -14.59 -6.43 -5.63
N ALA A 287 -14.33 -7.57 -4.99
CA ALA A 287 -14.90 -8.85 -5.42
C ALA A 287 -16.43 -8.87 -5.31
N ILE A 288 -16.99 -8.33 -4.22
CA ILE A 288 -18.44 -8.21 -4.03
C ILE A 288 -19.03 -7.21 -5.04
N LEU A 289 -18.44 -6.02 -5.16
CA LEU A 289 -18.93 -4.97 -6.06
C LEU A 289 -18.90 -5.39 -7.55
N LEU A 290 -17.91 -6.18 -7.94
CA LEU A 290 -17.81 -6.74 -9.29
C LEU A 290 -18.65 -8.01 -9.50
N ARG A 291 -19.38 -8.47 -8.47
CA ARG A 291 -20.22 -9.66 -8.48
C ARG A 291 -19.44 -10.92 -8.85
N ASP A 292 -18.27 -11.10 -8.25
CA ASP A 292 -17.49 -12.32 -8.41
C ASP A 292 -18.28 -13.55 -7.96
N PRO A 293 -17.99 -14.74 -8.52
CA PRO A 293 -18.60 -15.98 -8.06
C PRO A 293 -18.37 -16.20 -6.56
N VAL A 294 -19.42 -16.61 -5.83
CA VAL A 294 -19.36 -16.88 -4.38
C VAL A 294 -18.15 -17.74 -3.97
N PRO A 295 -17.77 -18.83 -4.69
CA PRO A 295 -16.59 -19.61 -4.33
C PRO A 295 -15.28 -18.80 -4.34
N SER A 296 -15.15 -17.83 -5.25
CA SER A 296 -13.98 -16.94 -5.33
C SER A 296 -13.95 -15.97 -4.16
N VAL A 297 -15.09 -15.37 -3.79
CA VAL A 297 -15.18 -14.48 -2.62
C VAL A 297 -14.90 -15.24 -1.33
N MET A 298 -15.40 -16.48 -1.20
CA MET A 298 -15.11 -17.35 -0.06
C MET A 298 -13.62 -17.74 0.05
N ALA A 299 -12.93 -17.89 -1.08
CA ALA A 299 -11.48 -18.14 -1.08
C ALA A 299 -10.71 -16.91 -0.57
N LEU A 300 -11.06 -15.71 -1.04
CA LEU A 300 -10.49 -14.45 -0.54
C LEU A 300 -10.76 -14.25 0.94
N LEU A 301 -11.97 -14.56 1.40
CA LEU A 301 -12.32 -14.49 2.83
C LEU A 301 -11.47 -15.44 3.67
N ARG A 302 -11.25 -16.68 3.20
CA ARG A 302 -10.35 -17.62 3.89
C ARG A 302 -8.93 -17.09 4.00
N ASP A 303 -8.41 -16.50 2.93
CA ASP A 303 -7.08 -15.88 2.94
C ASP A 303 -7.04 -14.66 3.87
N ALA A 304 -8.09 -13.86 3.93
CA ALA A 304 -8.24 -12.76 4.89
C ALA A 304 -8.21 -13.26 6.36
N HIS A 305 -8.88 -14.38 6.66
CA HIS A 305 -8.79 -15.03 7.98
C HIS A 305 -7.37 -15.54 8.28
N ARG A 306 -6.65 -16.06 7.29
CA ARG A 306 -5.24 -16.46 7.48
C ARG A 306 -4.37 -15.26 7.84
N VAL A 307 -4.56 -14.11 7.19
CA VAL A 307 -3.88 -12.87 7.56
C VAL A 307 -4.19 -12.49 9.00
N LEU A 308 -5.46 -12.54 9.41
CA LEU A 308 -5.86 -12.25 10.80
C LEU A 308 -5.17 -13.15 11.81
N GLU A 309 -5.16 -14.46 11.57
CA GLU A 309 -4.52 -15.42 12.49
C GLU A 309 -3.02 -15.18 12.61
N GLU A 310 -2.34 -14.87 11.51
CA GLU A 310 -0.92 -14.53 11.55
C GLU A 310 -0.67 -13.21 12.28
N LEU A 311 -1.44 -12.16 11.99
CA LEU A 311 -1.33 -10.86 12.66
C LEU A 311 -1.61 -10.96 14.16
N LYS A 312 -2.56 -11.78 14.58
CA LYS A 312 -2.88 -12.03 15.99
C LYS A 312 -1.67 -12.51 16.80
N THR A 313 -0.73 -13.23 16.17
CA THR A 313 0.50 -13.69 16.84
C THR A 313 1.51 -12.58 17.11
N VAL A 314 1.43 -11.47 16.39
CA VAL A 314 2.37 -10.34 16.45
C VAL A 314 1.76 -9.06 17.00
N THR A 315 0.44 -8.97 17.09
CA THR A 315 -0.27 -7.86 17.74
C THR A 315 0.10 -7.78 19.21
N VAL A 316 0.67 -6.64 19.60
CA VAL A 316 0.98 -6.32 21.01
C VAL A 316 0.20 -5.07 21.39
N GLY A 317 -0.68 -5.19 22.38
CA GLY A 317 -1.52 -4.08 22.83
C GLY A 317 -2.69 -3.80 21.89
N HIS A 318 -3.16 -2.56 21.92
CA HIS A 318 -4.30 -2.10 21.12
C HIS A 318 -3.85 -1.58 19.76
N ILE A 319 -4.22 -2.27 18.68
CA ILE A 319 -3.96 -1.84 17.31
C ILE A 319 -5.30 -1.63 16.61
N ALA A 320 -5.68 -0.37 16.37
CA ALA A 320 -6.99 -0.02 15.82
C ALA A 320 -7.25 -0.70 14.47
N TYR A 321 -6.29 -0.66 13.54
CA TYR A 321 -6.45 -1.28 12.21
C TYR A 321 -6.59 -2.80 12.24
N PHE A 322 -6.03 -3.48 13.26
CA PHE A 322 -6.26 -4.91 13.45
C PHE A 322 -7.71 -5.19 13.85
N GLN A 323 -8.27 -4.40 14.78
CA GLN A 323 -9.68 -4.52 15.18
C GLN A 323 -10.63 -4.20 14.02
N ILE A 324 -10.35 -3.14 13.27
CA ILE A 324 -11.09 -2.78 12.07
C ILE A 324 -11.09 -3.94 11.07
N LEU A 325 -9.92 -4.52 10.80
CA LEU A 325 -9.79 -5.66 9.91
C LEU A 325 -10.62 -6.86 10.41
N GLN A 326 -10.53 -7.17 11.70
CA GLN A 326 -11.28 -8.27 12.31
C GLN A 326 -12.79 -8.07 12.16
N THR A 327 -13.33 -6.94 12.61
CA THR A 327 -14.77 -6.63 12.53
C THR A 327 -15.26 -6.62 11.08
N SER A 328 -14.47 -6.09 10.15
CA SER A 328 -14.86 -6.03 8.74
C SER A 328 -14.94 -7.43 8.11
N ILE A 329 -14.01 -8.33 8.45
CA ILE A 329 -14.02 -9.71 7.98
C ILE A 329 -15.24 -10.45 8.54
N GLU A 330 -15.56 -10.26 9.83
CA GLU A 330 -16.76 -10.81 10.46
C GLU A 330 -18.05 -10.32 9.77
N LYS A 331 -18.13 -9.03 9.42
CA LYS A 331 -19.26 -8.46 8.66
C LYS A 331 -19.36 -9.02 7.24
N CYS A 332 -18.24 -9.13 6.53
CA CYS A 332 -18.21 -9.73 5.20
C CYS A 332 -18.70 -11.18 5.22
N GLU A 333 -18.28 -11.95 6.22
CA GLU A 333 -18.71 -13.33 6.40
C GLU A 333 -20.20 -13.42 6.72
N ALA A 334 -20.73 -12.54 7.58
CA ALA A 334 -22.16 -12.48 7.86
C ALA A 334 -22.99 -12.17 6.60
N ALA A 335 -22.59 -11.19 5.80
CA ALA A 335 -23.26 -10.82 4.55
C ALA A 335 -23.30 -11.99 3.55
N LEU A 336 -22.19 -12.74 3.42
CA LEU A 336 -22.14 -13.92 2.53
C LEU A 336 -23.02 -15.07 3.02
N ARG A 337 -23.13 -15.27 4.33
CA ARG A 337 -24.03 -16.29 4.90
C ARG A 337 -25.49 -15.96 4.64
N GLU A 338 -25.88 -14.69 4.77
CA GLU A 338 -27.23 -14.22 4.45
C GLU A 338 -27.55 -14.47 2.97
N TYR A 339 -26.67 -14.05 2.06
CA TYR A 339 -26.80 -14.30 0.63
C TYR A 339 -26.95 -15.79 0.28
N ALA A 340 -26.15 -16.66 0.90
CA ALA A 340 -26.23 -18.10 0.67
C ALA A 340 -27.51 -18.73 1.26
N ALA A 341 -28.05 -18.19 2.36
CA ALA A 341 -29.32 -18.64 2.93
C ALA A 341 -30.51 -18.26 2.03
N GLU A 342 -30.44 -17.08 1.39
CA GLU A 342 -31.46 -16.59 0.45
C GLU A 342 -31.50 -17.41 -0.85
N GLN A 343 -30.34 -17.74 -1.43
CA GLN A 343 -30.31 -18.61 -2.62
C GLN A 343 -30.90 -20.00 -2.38
N ASN A 344 -30.82 -20.51 -1.13
CA ASN A 344 -31.42 -21.79 -0.75
C ASN A 344 -32.93 -21.68 -0.47
N SER A 345 -33.45 -20.50 -0.12
CA SER A 345 -34.88 -20.28 0.17
C SER A 345 -35.69 -19.86 -1.06
N ASP A 346 -35.08 -19.26 -2.07
CA ASP A 346 -35.70 -18.89 -3.36
C ASP A 346 -36.08 -20.11 -4.23
N GLN A 347 -35.71 -21.33 -3.85
CA GLN A 347 -36.29 -22.56 -4.42
C GLN A 347 -37.70 -22.88 -3.90
N GLN A 348 -38.25 -22.13 -2.93
CA GLN A 348 -39.57 -22.45 -2.33
C GLN A 348 -40.58 -21.30 -2.21
N ASN A 349 -40.26 -20.02 -2.47
CA ASN A 349 -41.29 -18.97 -2.42
C ASN A 349 -40.96 -17.71 -3.25
N SER A 350 -41.55 -17.62 -4.44
CA SER A 350 -41.60 -16.40 -5.26
C SER A 350 -42.70 -15.46 -4.73
N MET A 351 -42.42 -14.66 -3.68
CA MET A 351 -43.15 -13.41 -3.37
C MET A 351 -42.59 -12.69 -2.11
N ALA A 352 -41.34 -12.24 -2.12
CA ALA A 352 -40.82 -11.37 -1.06
C ALA A 352 -39.76 -10.36 -1.53
N GLY A 353 -39.95 -9.76 -2.70
CA GLY A 353 -39.08 -8.66 -3.15
C GLY A 353 -39.47 -7.35 -2.44
N ALA A 354 -38.77 -6.98 -1.36
CA ALA A 354 -38.60 -5.59 -0.90
C ALA A 354 -37.91 -5.41 0.48
N ARG A 355 -37.35 -6.46 1.13
CA ARG A 355 -36.66 -6.30 2.43
C ARG A 355 -35.20 -6.74 2.48
N ASN A 356 -34.63 -7.17 1.36
CA ASN A 356 -33.41 -8.00 1.36
C ASN A 356 -32.17 -7.19 0.93
N GLY A 357 -31.07 -7.34 1.66
CA GLY A 357 -29.78 -6.68 1.39
C GLY A 357 -29.12 -5.96 2.57
N ALA A 358 -29.70 -6.00 3.79
CA ALA A 358 -29.22 -5.16 4.90
C ALA A 358 -27.75 -5.38 5.27
N ALA A 359 -27.26 -6.62 5.32
CA ALA A 359 -25.85 -6.89 5.65
C ALA A 359 -24.89 -6.62 4.48
N GLU A 360 -25.33 -6.80 3.23
CA GLU A 360 -24.55 -6.43 2.05
C GLU A 360 -24.44 -4.90 1.93
N ASP A 361 -25.55 -4.18 2.09
CA ASP A 361 -25.59 -2.72 2.16
C ASP A 361 -24.80 -2.19 3.36
N GLU A 362 -24.84 -2.87 4.51
CA GLU A 362 -24.01 -2.52 5.66
C GLU A 362 -22.52 -2.69 5.34
N PHE A 363 -22.10 -3.81 4.72
CA PHE A 363 -20.70 -4.03 4.37
C PHE A 363 -20.20 -3.11 3.25
N GLN A 364 -21.00 -2.89 2.21
CA GLN A 364 -20.68 -1.96 1.12
C GLN A 364 -20.70 -0.51 1.62
N GLY A 365 -21.61 -0.15 2.53
CA GLY A 365 -21.66 1.16 3.16
C GLY A 365 -20.58 1.36 4.23
N TYR A 366 -19.98 0.28 4.74
CA TYR A 366 -18.99 0.34 5.79
C TYR A 366 -17.65 0.85 5.26
N VAL A 367 -17.30 2.07 5.69
CA VAL A 367 -15.97 2.64 5.55
C VAL A 367 -15.54 3.12 6.93
N PRO A 368 -14.57 2.46 7.58
CA PRO A 368 -14.03 2.91 8.87
C PRO A 368 -13.55 4.36 8.81
N SER A 369 -13.93 5.17 9.80
CA SER A 369 -13.59 6.59 9.88
C SER A 369 -12.09 6.86 9.83
N GLU A 370 -11.30 5.96 10.39
CA GLU A 370 -9.84 5.98 10.45
C GLU A 370 -9.23 5.99 9.04
N PHE A 371 -9.85 5.29 8.08
CA PHE A 371 -9.41 5.31 6.68
C PHE A 371 -9.90 6.52 5.89
N VAL A 372 -10.84 7.29 6.42
CA VAL A 372 -11.39 8.49 5.77
C VAL A 372 -10.73 9.76 6.29
N PHE A 373 -10.38 9.80 7.58
CA PHE A 373 -9.82 10.99 8.22
C PHE A 373 -8.29 11.00 8.28
N GLU A 374 -7.64 9.84 8.35
CA GLU A 374 -6.17 9.77 8.49
C GLU A 374 -5.46 9.51 7.16
N TRP A 375 -6.11 8.75 6.27
CA TRP A 375 -5.53 8.27 5.01
C TRP A 375 -6.45 8.61 3.81
N ASP A 376 -5.86 8.72 2.63
CA ASP A 376 -6.54 8.89 1.33
C ASP A 376 -6.31 7.64 0.47
N PHE A 377 -6.68 6.48 1.00
CA PHE A 377 -6.63 5.24 0.24
C PHE A 377 -7.79 5.22 -0.78
N PRO A 378 -7.50 5.12 -2.09
CA PRO A 378 -8.55 5.12 -3.09
C PRO A 378 -9.35 3.81 -3.09
N GLY A 379 -10.61 3.87 -3.52
CA GLY A 379 -11.42 2.69 -3.81
C GLY A 379 -12.40 2.25 -2.70
N LEU A 380 -12.20 2.67 -1.46
CA LEU A 380 -13.15 2.37 -0.37
C LEU A 380 -14.45 3.19 -0.46
N ASN A 381 -14.49 4.26 -1.23
CA ASN A 381 -15.68 5.05 -1.52
C ASN A 381 -16.55 4.47 -2.66
N LEU A 382 -16.06 3.46 -3.38
CA LEU A 382 -16.79 2.85 -4.49
C LEU A 382 -18.05 2.14 -3.98
N LYS A 383 -19.18 2.39 -4.65
CA LYS A 383 -20.48 1.82 -4.30
C LYS A 383 -21.22 1.37 -5.54
N HIS A 384 -22.18 0.47 -5.39
CA HIS A 384 -23.10 0.12 -6.46
C HIS A 384 -24.50 0.65 -6.11
N MET A 385 -24.99 1.64 -6.84
CA MET A 385 -26.35 2.17 -6.68
C MET A 385 -27.10 2.08 -8.02
N PRO A 386 -28.16 1.26 -8.14
CA PRO A 386 -28.94 1.18 -9.36
C PRO A 386 -29.61 2.53 -9.65
N LEU A 387 -29.60 2.97 -10.90
CA LEU A 387 -30.01 4.33 -11.29
C LEU A 387 -31.49 4.47 -11.62
N GLY A 388 -32.22 3.35 -11.71
CA GLY A 388 -33.66 3.35 -11.94
C GLY A 388 -34.31 2.04 -11.51
N TRP A 389 -35.63 2.09 -11.30
CA TRP A 389 -36.45 0.90 -11.03
C TRP A 389 -36.32 -0.15 -12.14
N GLN A 390 -35.98 0.25 -13.37
CA GLN A 390 -35.80 -0.64 -14.50
C GLN A 390 -34.53 -1.51 -14.39
N ASP A 391 -33.44 -0.99 -13.80
CA ASP A 391 -32.18 -1.74 -13.60
C ASP A 391 -32.28 -2.82 -12.51
N LEU A 392 -33.24 -2.69 -11.60
CA LEU A 392 -33.58 -3.72 -10.59
C LEU A 392 -34.27 -4.95 -11.20
N PHE A 393 -34.84 -4.82 -12.41
CA PHE A 393 -35.65 -5.85 -13.06
C PHE A 393 -35.08 -6.38 -14.38
N VAL A 394 -33.85 -6.02 -14.77
CA VAL A 394 -33.21 -6.50 -16.03
C VAL A 394 -33.04 -8.03 -16.06
N ASN A 395 -33.18 -8.73 -14.93
CA ASN A 395 -33.23 -10.20 -14.88
C ASN A 395 -34.64 -10.82 -15.00
N ILE A 396 -35.71 -10.04 -15.20
CA ILE A 396 -37.06 -10.58 -15.44
C ILE A 396 -37.24 -11.03 -16.91
N ASP A 397 -36.52 -10.43 -17.85
CA ASP A 397 -36.65 -10.79 -19.27
C ASP A 397 -35.97 -12.13 -19.62
N SER A 398 -35.16 -12.69 -18.72
CA SER A 398 -34.67 -14.08 -18.82
C SER A 398 -35.59 -15.12 -18.17
N LEU A 399 -36.77 -14.70 -17.70
CA LEU A 399 -37.76 -15.55 -17.01
C LEU A 399 -39.07 -15.76 -17.79
N PHE A 400 -39.10 -15.42 -19.09
CA PHE A 400 -40.16 -15.84 -20.00
C PHE A 400 -39.63 -16.54 -21.26
#